data_AF-A0A522PDL7-F1
#
_entry.id   AF-A0A522PDL7-F1
#
_cell.length_a   1.000
_cell.length_b   1.000
_cell.length_c   1.000
_cell.angle_alpha   90.00
_cell.angle_beta   90.00
_cell.angle_gamma   90.00
#
_symmetry.space_group_name_H-M   'P 1'
#
loop_
_entity.id
_entity.type
_entity.pdbx_description
1 polymer ?
#
loop_
_entity_poly.entity_id
_entity_poly.type
_entity_poly.pdbx_seq_one_letter_code
_entity_poly.pdbx_strand_id
1 'polypeptide(L)'
;MAASRTRHFLDRDPLLDWLDRFGEERGFVKDTDLDGYDPRTDLRTLILERGKEFEDGVVGLIGQRLETVRIGEGWQDARDLAAAARTVAAMREGTPVIAQAVLRDPSRLTYGTVDLLVRSDLLDEIVPETLDPEEARIGAPGIGADGWHYRAVDIKFRTLQLLKDGAAGGSLLAYMAQVWVYGAALGRIQGYTPSAAYLLGRSWTQGKERGEGCFERLARVDQDHTSSDQRTLEEQVLEGLAWVRRVRQEGPSWHVLPEPSVTELYPHMRHAMDAPWHTAKVAIAAELSELTLLPAMNPERRASAHRRGIRGWDDAQATAETLGISTPGFAAKCDAVLAANRPATTEAVLPARLAAADPAWREPAPLELYVDFETVSNINDDFSQLPRLGGQTLIFQIGSGHWGKDGSWTFEQWTVGRLQEADEAAVISAWVASIERLRAQRGLTW
;
A
#
# COMPACT_ATOMS: atom_id res chain seq x y z
N MET A 1 -3.39 9.33 20.26
CA MET A 1 -3.88 8.73 19.01
C MET A 1 -2.74 7.94 18.42
N ALA A 2 -3.02 6.74 17.93
CA ALA A 2 -2.01 5.90 17.31
C ALA A 2 -1.54 6.50 15.98
N ALA A 3 -0.24 6.51 15.74
CA ALA A 3 0.39 7.07 14.54
C ALA A 3 -0.17 6.47 13.23
N SER A 4 -0.49 5.18 13.22
CA SER A 4 -1.04 4.46 12.06
C SER A 4 -2.46 4.87 11.65
N ARG A 5 -3.19 5.61 12.48
CA ARG A 5 -4.61 5.95 12.24
C ARG A 5 -4.83 7.08 11.24
N THR A 6 -3.78 7.77 10.79
CA THR A 6 -3.91 8.85 9.79
C THR A 6 -3.87 8.33 8.34
N ARG A 7 -3.65 7.02 8.15
CA ARG A 7 -3.45 6.41 6.84
C ARG A 7 -4.57 6.71 5.84
N HIS A 8 -5.83 6.43 6.17
CA HIS A 8 -6.94 6.61 5.23
C HIS A 8 -7.12 8.07 4.80
N PHE A 9 -6.94 9.01 5.73
CA PHE A 9 -6.93 10.44 5.42
C PHE A 9 -5.81 10.80 4.43
N LEU A 10 -4.59 10.32 4.66
CA LEU A 10 -3.43 10.59 3.79
C LEU A 10 -3.56 9.93 2.42
N ASP A 11 -4.19 8.75 2.36
CA ASP A 11 -4.55 8.04 1.12
C ASP A 11 -5.76 8.68 0.40
N ARG A 12 -6.27 9.80 0.94
CA ARG A 12 -7.42 10.57 0.43
C ARG A 12 -8.72 9.78 0.35
N ASP A 13 -8.91 8.85 1.27
CA ASP A 13 -10.15 8.06 1.41
C ASP A 13 -10.66 8.03 2.87
N PRO A 14 -10.90 9.21 3.49
CA PRO A 14 -11.27 9.32 4.91
C PRO A 14 -12.62 8.67 5.27
N LEU A 15 -13.47 8.35 4.29
CA LEU A 15 -14.67 7.52 4.48
C LEU A 15 -14.33 6.22 5.23
N LEU A 16 -13.17 5.61 4.94
CA LEU A 16 -12.75 4.37 5.58
C LEU A 16 -12.53 4.52 7.09
N ASP A 17 -12.04 5.67 7.57
CA ASP A 17 -11.92 5.92 9.02
C ASP A 17 -13.30 5.96 9.71
N TRP A 18 -14.31 6.46 9.01
CA TRP A 18 -15.68 6.49 9.51
C TRP A 18 -16.33 5.10 9.45
N LEU A 19 -16.14 4.35 8.36
CA LEU A 19 -16.63 2.97 8.24
C LEU A 19 -15.99 2.06 9.29
N ASP A 20 -14.68 2.16 9.51
CA ASP A 20 -13.97 1.45 10.57
C ASP A 20 -14.57 1.66 11.96
N ARG A 21 -15.18 2.83 12.18
CA ARG A 21 -15.70 3.21 13.50
C ARG A 21 -17.20 3.01 13.64
N PHE A 22 -17.97 3.28 12.60
CA PHE A 22 -19.43 3.36 12.65
C PHE A 22 -20.12 2.56 11.55
N GLY A 23 -19.39 1.97 10.61
CA GLY A 23 -19.97 1.28 9.44
C GLY A 23 -21.00 0.23 9.83
N GLU A 24 -20.63 -0.70 10.72
CA GLU A 24 -21.52 -1.77 11.21
C GLU A 24 -22.73 -1.21 11.97
N GLU A 25 -22.52 -0.23 12.85
CA GLU A 25 -23.60 0.47 13.60
C GLU A 25 -24.58 1.18 12.65
N ARG A 26 -24.15 1.48 11.42
CA ARG A 26 -24.92 2.15 10.37
C ARG A 26 -25.45 1.19 9.31
N GLY A 27 -25.30 -0.11 9.51
CA GLY A 27 -25.85 -1.15 8.63
C GLY A 27 -24.97 -1.50 7.44
N PHE A 28 -23.74 -0.99 7.36
CA PHE A 28 -22.76 -1.45 6.37
C PHE A 28 -22.10 -2.74 6.86
N VAL A 29 -21.87 -3.68 5.94
CA VAL A 29 -21.30 -5.00 6.22
C VAL A 29 -19.86 -5.04 5.73
N LYS A 30 -18.95 -5.60 6.53
CA LYS A 30 -17.57 -5.83 6.11
C LYS A 30 -17.50 -6.97 5.11
N ASP A 31 -16.53 -6.92 4.20
CA ASP A 31 -16.25 -7.98 3.24
C ASP A 31 -16.00 -9.33 3.93
N THR A 32 -15.44 -9.32 5.15
CA THR A 32 -15.17 -10.50 5.98
C THR A 32 -16.43 -11.17 6.55
N ASP A 33 -17.54 -10.43 6.55
CA ASP A 33 -18.81 -10.87 7.14
C ASP A 33 -19.84 -11.22 6.04
N LEU A 34 -19.46 -11.12 4.76
CA LEU A 34 -20.30 -11.48 3.63
C LEU A 34 -20.38 -13.00 3.43
N ASP A 35 -21.54 -13.45 2.93
CA ASP A 35 -21.73 -14.84 2.51
C ASP A 35 -20.72 -15.20 1.41
N GLY A 36 -19.95 -16.26 1.65
CA GLY A 36 -18.91 -16.72 0.73
C GLY A 36 -17.50 -16.20 1.01
N TYR A 37 -17.29 -15.38 2.06
CA TYR A 37 -15.94 -15.06 2.52
C TYR A 37 -15.18 -16.33 2.94
N ASP A 38 -14.00 -16.54 2.36
CA ASP A 38 -13.07 -17.61 2.72
C ASP A 38 -11.76 -16.99 3.24
N PRO A 39 -11.47 -17.07 4.54
CA PRO A 39 -10.26 -16.47 5.12
C PRO A 39 -8.97 -17.04 4.54
N ARG A 40 -8.99 -18.24 3.94
CA ARG A 40 -7.82 -18.84 3.28
C ARG A 40 -7.42 -18.10 2.00
N THR A 41 -8.33 -17.33 1.42
CA THR A 41 -8.12 -16.52 0.23
C THR A 41 -7.85 -15.05 0.54
N ASP A 42 -7.82 -14.69 1.83
CA ASP A 42 -7.59 -13.31 2.26
C ASP A 42 -6.09 -12.96 2.23
N LEU A 43 -5.69 -12.30 1.14
CA LEU A 43 -4.33 -11.82 0.96
C LEU A 43 -3.88 -10.86 2.08
N ARG A 44 -4.79 -10.07 2.67
CA ARG A 44 -4.44 -9.15 3.75
C ARG A 44 -4.03 -9.92 5.00
N THR A 45 -4.73 -10.98 5.33
CA THR A 45 -4.37 -11.87 6.45
C THR A 45 -2.96 -12.43 6.24
N LEU A 46 -2.67 -12.97 5.06
CA LEU A 46 -1.33 -13.46 4.71
C LEU A 46 -0.26 -12.36 4.85
N ILE A 47 -0.51 -11.15 4.33
CA ILE A 47 0.44 -10.03 4.40
C ILE A 47 0.71 -9.61 5.84
N LEU A 48 -0.31 -9.59 6.70
CA LEU A 48 -0.15 -9.22 8.11
C LEU A 48 0.66 -10.28 8.87
N GLU A 49 0.38 -11.56 8.63
CA GLU A 49 1.13 -12.68 9.23
C GLU A 49 2.61 -12.66 8.79
N ARG A 50 2.86 -12.59 7.47
CA ARG A 50 4.23 -12.46 6.93
C ARG A 50 4.91 -11.18 7.38
N GLY A 51 4.14 -10.11 7.59
CA GLY A 51 4.62 -8.86 8.15
C GLY A 51 5.21 -9.02 9.54
N LYS A 52 4.49 -9.74 10.42
CA LYS A 52 4.94 -10.03 11.78
C LYS A 52 6.15 -10.96 11.80
N GLU A 53 6.12 -12.03 11.00
CA GLU A 53 7.25 -12.97 10.90
C GLU A 53 8.51 -12.28 10.37
N PHE A 54 8.37 -11.40 9.38
CA PHE A 54 9.47 -10.58 8.87
C PHE A 54 10.05 -9.66 9.96
N GLU A 55 9.19 -8.95 10.70
CA GLU A 55 9.60 -8.09 11.80
C GLU A 55 10.37 -8.88 12.88
N ASP A 56 9.81 -10.00 13.34
CA ASP A 56 10.43 -10.85 14.35
C ASP A 56 11.78 -11.43 13.85
N GLY A 57 11.86 -11.81 12.57
CA GLY A 57 13.10 -12.26 11.93
C GLY A 57 14.17 -11.15 11.88
N VAL A 58 13.80 -9.93 11.50
CA VAL A 58 14.70 -8.76 11.49
C VAL A 58 15.20 -8.44 12.90
N VAL A 59 14.30 -8.36 13.89
CA VAL A 59 14.65 -8.12 15.30
C VAL A 59 15.59 -9.22 15.80
N GLY A 60 15.32 -10.48 15.47
CA GLY A 60 16.16 -11.62 15.83
C GLY A 60 17.58 -11.52 15.26
N LEU A 61 17.72 -11.11 14.00
CA LEU A 61 19.04 -10.89 13.38
C LEU A 61 19.80 -9.71 14.00
N ILE A 62 19.12 -8.62 14.33
CA ILE A 62 19.72 -7.48 15.04
C ILE A 62 20.20 -7.92 16.43
N GLY A 63 19.40 -8.70 17.15
CA GLY A 63 19.73 -9.23 18.48
C GLY A 63 20.96 -10.15 18.51
N GLN A 64 21.37 -10.71 17.37
CA GLN A 64 22.63 -11.48 17.26
C GLN A 64 23.87 -10.58 17.18
N ARG A 65 23.70 -9.29 16.82
CA ARG A 65 24.78 -8.32 16.63
C ARG A 65 24.87 -7.32 17.78
N LEU A 66 23.71 -6.84 18.23
CA LEU A 66 23.59 -5.78 19.24
C LEU A 66 22.64 -6.22 20.36
N GLU A 67 22.96 -5.84 21.59
CA GLU A 67 22.05 -6.03 22.72
C GLU A 67 20.70 -5.37 22.43
N THR A 68 19.64 -6.17 22.47
CA THR A 68 18.29 -5.75 22.11
C THR A 68 17.33 -6.05 23.26
N VAL A 69 16.64 -5.03 23.75
CA VAL A 69 15.58 -5.16 24.76
C VAL A 69 14.22 -4.92 24.12
N ARG A 70 13.28 -5.85 24.28
CA ARG A 70 11.89 -5.70 23.83
C ARG A 70 11.03 -5.12 24.97
N ILE A 71 10.22 -4.09 24.68
CA ILE A 71 9.38 -3.42 25.69
C ILE A 71 7.90 -3.78 25.57
N GLY A 72 7.35 -3.70 24.36
CA GLY A 72 5.96 -4.03 24.05
C GLY A 72 5.81 -5.46 23.52
N GLU A 73 4.71 -6.10 23.92
CA GLU A 73 4.28 -7.43 23.48
C GLU A 73 3.10 -7.34 22.50
N GLY A 74 2.43 -6.18 22.41
CA GLY A 74 1.39 -5.95 21.42
C GLY A 74 0.85 -4.52 21.35
N TRP A 75 -0.14 -4.33 20.49
CA TRP A 75 -0.73 -3.02 20.19
C TRP A 75 -1.38 -2.31 21.40
N GLN A 76 -1.76 -3.07 22.44
CA GLN A 76 -2.38 -2.54 23.65
C GLN A 76 -1.39 -1.75 24.51
N ASP A 77 -0.11 -2.13 24.48
CA ASP A 77 0.96 -1.51 25.28
C ASP A 77 1.26 -0.09 24.85
N ALA A 78 0.90 0.29 23.61
CA ALA A 78 1.03 1.65 23.12
C ALA A 78 0.30 2.69 24.01
N ARG A 79 -0.68 2.24 24.82
CA ARG A 79 -1.42 3.08 25.78
C ARG A 79 -0.91 2.95 27.22
N ASP A 80 -0.07 1.96 27.51
CA ASP A 80 0.46 1.70 28.84
C ASP A 80 1.53 2.74 29.23
N LEU A 81 1.33 3.38 30.37
CA LEU A 81 2.30 4.32 30.94
C LEU A 81 3.54 3.59 31.47
N ALA A 82 3.38 2.38 32.01
CA ALA A 82 4.49 1.62 32.53
C ALA A 82 5.43 1.17 31.40
N ALA A 83 4.89 0.69 30.28
CA ALA A 83 5.68 0.41 29.07
C ALA A 83 6.46 1.63 28.57
N ALA A 84 5.81 2.79 28.45
CA ALA A 84 6.50 4.03 28.07
C ALA A 84 7.62 4.41 29.05
N ALA A 85 7.41 4.23 30.36
CA ALA A 85 8.44 4.47 31.37
C ALA A 85 9.62 3.49 31.24
N ARG A 86 9.37 2.22 30.93
CA ARG A 86 10.42 1.23 30.66
C ARG A 86 11.23 1.58 29.41
N THR A 87 10.59 2.07 28.34
CA THR A 87 11.30 2.59 27.17
C THR A 87 12.26 3.72 27.57
N VAL A 88 11.81 4.71 28.34
CA VAL A 88 12.67 5.82 28.77
C VAL A 88 13.80 5.36 29.69
N ALA A 89 13.56 4.35 30.55
CA ALA A 89 14.59 3.76 31.39
C ALA A 89 15.69 3.09 30.54
N ALA A 90 15.33 2.21 29.61
CA ALA A 90 16.25 1.58 28.67
C ALA A 90 17.01 2.63 27.82
N MET A 91 16.32 3.70 27.42
CA MET A 91 16.98 4.80 26.72
C MET A 91 18.08 5.44 27.57
N ARG A 92 17.82 5.74 28.84
CA ARG A 92 18.80 6.35 29.76
C ARG A 92 19.95 5.41 30.12
N GLU A 93 19.70 4.12 30.16
CA GLU A 93 20.73 3.09 30.33
C GLU A 93 21.63 2.95 29.10
N GLY A 94 21.21 3.48 27.95
CA GLY A 94 21.98 3.43 26.71
C GLY A 94 21.91 2.07 26.03
N THR A 95 20.81 1.33 26.19
CA THR A 95 20.59 0.06 25.49
C THR A 95 20.78 0.23 23.97
N PRO A 96 21.65 -0.55 23.30
CA PRO A 96 21.93 -0.40 21.87
C PRO A 96 20.67 -0.36 20.98
N VAL A 97 19.76 -1.31 21.19
CA VAL A 97 18.50 -1.42 20.45
C VAL A 97 17.35 -1.67 21.40
N ILE A 98 16.27 -0.89 21.25
CA ILE A 98 15.02 -1.08 22.00
C ILE A 98 13.93 -1.44 20.99
N ALA A 99 13.53 -2.71 20.98
CA ALA A 99 12.47 -3.21 20.12
C ALA A 99 11.09 -2.98 20.73
N GLN A 100 10.10 -2.70 19.88
CA GLN A 100 8.71 -2.42 20.28
C GLN A 100 8.64 -1.34 21.37
N ALA A 101 9.35 -0.23 21.16
CA ALA A 101 9.46 0.86 22.12
C ALA A 101 8.19 1.71 22.13
N VAL A 102 7.63 1.95 23.33
CA VAL A 102 6.39 2.72 23.49
C VAL A 102 6.71 4.20 23.65
N LEU A 103 6.31 5.00 22.66
CA LEU A 103 6.50 6.45 22.63
C LEU A 103 5.19 7.18 22.85
N ARG A 104 5.25 8.27 23.62
CA ARG A 104 4.09 9.13 23.91
C ARG A 104 4.46 10.59 23.82
N ASP A 105 3.67 11.36 23.08
CA ASP A 105 3.73 12.82 23.06
C ASP A 105 2.39 13.40 23.56
N PRO A 106 2.31 13.78 24.85
CA PRO A 106 1.11 14.40 25.41
C PRO A 106 0.77 15.74 24.75
N SER A 107 1.75 16.48 24.24
CA SER A 107 1.50 17.81 23.63
C SER A 107 0.73 17.70 22.32
N ARG A 108 0.99 16.64 21.55
CA ARG A 108 0.25 16.30 20.32
C ARG A 108 -0.84 15.25 20.55
N LEU A 109 -1.04 14.79 21.78
CA LEU A 109 -1.95 13.69 22.11
C LEU A 109 -1.71 12.45 21.22
N THR A 110 -0.46 12.14 20.90
CA THR A 110 -0.05 10.98 20.09
C THR A 110 0.64 9.94 20.95
N TYR A 111 0.54 8.69 20.52
CA TYR A 111 1.23 7.56 21.12
C TYR A 111 1.44 6.48 20.06
N GLY A 112 2.35 5.57 20.29
CA GLY A 112 2.51 4.39 19.45
C GLY A 112 3.69 3.55 19.86
N THR A 113 3.86 2.43 19.17
CA THR A 113 4.97 1.51 19.37
C THR A 113 5.82 1.57 18.12
N VAL A 114 7.06 2.04 18.27
CA VAL A 114 8.04 2.01 17.18
C VAL A 114 8.73 0.65 17.20
N ASP A 115 8.92 0.05 16.02
CA ASP A 115 9.48 -1.30 15.93
C ASP A 115 10.89 -1.35 16.51
N LEU A 116 11.72 -0.35 16.21
CA LEU A 116 13.07 -0.21 16.76
C LEU A 116 13.40 1.25 17.12
N LEU A 117 13.97 1.45 18.30
CA LEU A 117 14.87 2.56 18.57
C LEU A 117 16.30 2.04 18.52
N VAL A 118 17.13 2.64 17.68
CA VAL A 118 18.54 2.25 17.52
C VAL A 118 19.40 3.43 17.93
N ARG A 119 20.42 3.19 18.77
CA ARG A 119 21.42 4.19 19.09
C ARG A 119 22.17 4.64 17.83
N SER A 120 22.29 5.94 17.63
CA SER A 120 22.80 6.56 16.42
C SER A 120 24.23 6.15 16.09
N ASP A 121 25.07 5.95 17.11
CA ASP A 121 26.46 5.51 16.99
C ASP A 121 26.62 4.02 16.61
N LEU A 122 25.52 3.23 16.66
CA LEU A 122 25.51 1.80 16.36
C LEU A 122 24.65 1.45 15.14
N LEU A 123 23.95 2.43 14.55
CA LEU A 123 23.06 2.19 13.41
C LEU A 123 23.83 1.67 12.17
N ASP A 124 25.06 2.12 12.00
CA ASP A 124 25.96 1.73 10.92
C ASP A 124 26.35 0.23 10.98
N GLU A 125 26.33 -0.39 12.18
CA GLU A 125 26.57 -1.83 12.36
C GLU A 125 25.40 -2.70 11.85
N ILE A 126 24.20 -2.11 11.75
CA ILE A 126 23.02 -2.77 11.21
C ILE A 126 22.93 -2.52 9.71
N VAL A 127 22.91 -1.25 9.30
CA VAL A 127 22.82 -0.80 7.91
C VAL A 127 23.93 0.23 7.65
N PRO A 128 25.01 -0.17 6.97
CA PRO A 128 26.13 0.72 6.70
C PRO A 128 25.75 1.97 5.91
N GLU A 129 26.51 3.04 6.11
CA GLU A 129 26.40 4.34 5.43
C GLU A 129 25.04 5.04 5.63
N THR A 130 24.34 4.72 6.73
CA THR A 130 23.02 5.32 7.02
C THR A 130 23.11 6.74 7.57
N LEU A 131 24.11 7.01 8.42
CA LEU A 131 24.28 8.27 9.14
C LEU A 131 25.68 8.82 8.93
N ASP A 132 25.78 10.14 8.86
CA ASP A 132 27.07 10.82 8.93
C ASP A 132 27.70 10.61 10.34
N PRO A 133 29.03 10.34 10.44
CA PRO A 133 29.69 10.10 11.72
C PRO A 133 29.66 11.28 12.70
N GLU A 134 29.58 12.53 12.23
CA GLU A 134 29.41 13.70 13.09
C GLU A 134 27.98 13.77 13.62
N GLU A 135 26.99 13.52 12.74
CA GLU A 135 25.59 13.44 13.13
C GLU A 135 25.37 12.33 14.17
N ALA A 136 25.96 11.14 13.97
CA ALA A 136 25.83 10.00 14.88
C ALA A 136 26.33 10.29 16.30
N ARG A 137 27.24 11.25 16.47
CA ARG A 137 27.83 11.65 17.76
C ARG A 137 27.08 12.78 18.48
N ILE A 138 25.99 13.30 17.91
CA ILE A 138 25.17 14.31 18.57
C ILE A 138 24.52 13.71 19.82
N GLY A 139 24.69 14.36 20.97
CA GLY A 139 24.09 13.94 22.24
C GLY A 139 22.59 14.21 22.36
N ALA A 140 21.95 13.50 23.28
CA ALA A 140 20.54 13.61 23.64
C ALA A 140 20.37 14.00 25.13
N PRO A 141 20.26 15.30 25.44
CA PRO A 141 20.30 15.79 26.82
C PRO A 141 19.10 15.35 27.68
N GLY A 142 17.94 15.09 27.08
CA GLY A 142 16.73 14.63 27.79
C GLY A 142 16.87 13.23 28.41
N ILE A 143 17.84 12.44 27.95
CA ILE A 143 18.20 11.14 28.52
C ILE A 143 19.61 11.10 29.11
N GLY A 144 20.32 12.24 29.15
CA GLY A 144 21.67 12.34 29.71
C GLY A 144 22.76 11.71 28.85
N ALA A 145 22.58 11.65 27.53
CA ALA A 145 23.57 11.12 26.60
C ALA A 145 24.38 12.26 25.94
N ASP A 146 25.71 12.20 26.03
CA ASP A 146 26.60 13.28 25.56
C ASP A 146 27.23 13.05 24.18
N GLY A 147 27.09 11.85 23.61
CA GLY A 147 27.79 11.45 22.38
C GLY A 147 26.99 10.55 21.45
N TRP A 148 25.68 10.42 21.68
CA TRP A 148 24.77 9.63 20.88
C TRP A 148 23.32 10.02 21.19
N HIS A 149 22.40 9.62 20.32
CA HIS A 149 20.95 9.75 20.47
C HIS A 149 20.27 8.51 19.88
N TYR A 150 18.95 8.37 20.00
CA TYR A 150 18.20 7.30 19.32
C TYR A 150 17.61 7.77 18.00
N ARG A 151 17.55 6.85 17.03
CA ARG A 151 16.78 6.95 15.79
C ARG A 151 15.63 5.97 15.80
N ALA A 152 14.46 6.43 15.34
CA ALA A 152 13.31 5.58 15.12
C ALA A 152 13.45 4.85 13.77
N VAL A 153 13.28 3.53 13.78
CA VAL A 153 13.22 2.68 12.58
C VAL A 153 11.95 1.84 12.65
N ASP A 154 11.12 1.91 11.62
CA ASP A 154 9.85 1.21 11.53
C ASP A 154 9.91 0.19 10.38
N ILE A 155 9.63 -1.07 10.69
CA ILE A 155 9.81 -2.21 9.80
C ILE A 155 8.55 -2.40 8.97
N LYS A 156 8.73 -2.66 7.66
CA LYS A 156 7.65 -2.90 6.72
C LYS A 156 7.98 -4.07 5.81
N PHE A 157 7.12 -5.08 5.81
CA PHE A 157 7.17 -6.18 4.85
C PHE A 157 6.74 -5.71 3.44
N ARG A 158 7.64 -4.98 2.80
CA ARG A 158 7.45 -4.32 1.50
C ARG A 158 8.81 -3.98 0.91
N THR A 159 8.90 -4.02 -0.42
CA THR A 159 9.99 -3.39 -1.15
C THR A 159 9.79 -1.87 -1.14
N LEU A 160 10.70 -1.12 -0.53
CA LEU A 160 10.62 0.33 -0.40
C LEU A 160 11.06 1.02 -1.68
N GLN A 161 10.31 2.02 -2.12
CA GLN A 161 10.70 2.86 -3.25
C GLN A 161 11.50 4.06 -2.72
N LEU A 162 12.77 4.17 -3.11
CA LEU A 162 13.66 5.26 -2.72
C LEU A 162 13.76 6.31 -3.82
N LEU A 163 13.87 7.57 -3.40
CA LEU A 163 14.28 8.68 -4.24
C LEU A 163 15.79 8.62 -4.50
N LYS A 164 16.30 9.45 -5.42
CA LYS A 164 17.72 9.46 -5.81
C LYS A 164 18.69 9.71 -4.65
N ASP A 165 18.24 10.44 -3.63
CA ASP A 165 18.98 10.79 -2.43
C ASP A 165 18.79 9.78 -1.28
N GLY A 166 18.06 8.69 -1.51
CA GLY A 166 17.78 7.66 -0.50
C GLY A 166 16.54 7.93 0.37
N ALA A 167 15.87 9.07 0.19
CA ALA A 167 14.64 9.36 0.90
C ALA A 167 13.47 8.46 0.46
N ALA A 168 12.49 8.27 1.34
CA ALA A 168 11.27 7.55 1.03
C ALA A 168 10.48 8.23 -0.10
N GLY A 169 10.07 7.46 -1.11
CA GLY A 169 9.22 7.96 -2.19
C GLY A 169 7.79 8.27 -1.74
N GLY A 170 7.09 9.12 -2.49
CA GLY A 170 5.73 9.56 -2.13
C GLY A 170 4.67 8.45 -2.03
N SER A 171 4.91 7.27 -2.60
CA SER A 171 4.08 6.07 -2.42
C SER A 171 4.11 5.52 -0.99
N LEU A 172 5.02 6.01 -0.14
CA LEU A 172 5.18 5.64 1.26
C LEU A 172 4.63 6.69 2.23
N LEU A 173 3.89 7.70 1.77
CA LEU A 173 3.45 8.85 2.58
C LEU A 173 2.77 8.45 3.91
N ALA A 174 1.89 7.45 3.90
CA ALA A 174 1.24 6.97 5.13
C ALA A 174 2.24 6.38 6.14
N TYR A 175 3.29 5.71 5.66
CA TYR A 175 4.37 5.20 6.52
C TYR A 175 5.30 6.32 6.97
N MET A 176 5.59 7.29 6.11
CA MET A 176 6.35 8.50 6.47
C MET A 176 5.68 9.25 7.62
N ALA A 177 4.36 9.42 7.54
CA ALA A 177 3.55 10.03 8.61
C ALA A 177 3.66 9.26 9.94
N GLN A 178 3.60 7.94 9.90
CA GLN A 178 3.74 7.10 11.09
C GLN A 178 5.09 7.33 11.77
N VAL A 179 6.17 7.26 11.00
CA VAL A 179 7.54 7.42 11.49
C VAL A 179 7.85 8.86 11.91
N TRP A 180 7.24 9.85 11.25
CA TRP A 180 7.31 11.24 11.67
C TRP A 180 6.73 11.44 13.07
N VAL A 181 5.56 10.84 13.38
CA VAL A 181 4.97 10.90 14.72
C VAL A 181 5.91 10.29 15.77
N TYR A 182 6.61 9.20 15.43
CA TYR A 182 7.62 8.62 16.32
C TYR A 182 8.82 9.54 16.50
N GLY A 183 9.35 10.13 15.43
CA GLY A 183 10.45 11.08 15.49
C GLY A 183 10.13 12.31 16.35
N ALA A 184 8.94 12.88 16.21
CA ALA A 184 8.49 14.01 17.03
C ALA A 184 8.37 13.65 18.53
N ALA A 185 7.80 12.47 18.85
CA ALA A 185 7.71 12.00 20.23
C ALA A 185 9.09 11.70 20.83
N LEU A 186 9.96 11.03 20.05
CA LEU A 186 11.31 10.70 20.43
C LEU A 186 12.15 11.96 20.70
N GLY A 187 12.06 12.95 19.81
CA GLY A 187 12.77 14.22 19.94
C GLY A 187 12.44 14.94 21.24
N ARG A 188 11.15 14.94 21.62
CA ARG A 188 10.69 15.47 22.91
C ARG A 188 11.26 14.71 24.10
N ILE A 189 11.29 13.38 24.04
CA ILE A 189 11.76 12.52 25.15
C ILE A 189 13.26 12.69 25.36
N GLN A 190 14.04 12.63 24.29
CA GLN A 190 15.51 12.61 24.37
C GLN A 190 16.14 14.01 24.35
N GLY A 191 15.34 15.07 24.16
CA GLY A 191 15.82 16.46 24.17
C GLY A 191 16.61 16.87 22.92
N TYR A 192 16.64 16.03 21.89
CA TYR A 192 17.21 16.29 20.57
C TYR A 192 16.32 15.64 19.52
N THR A 193 15.79 16.42 18.58
CA THR A 193 14.98 15.90 17.47
C THR A 193 15.90 15.57 16.31
N PRO A 194 16.07 14.29 15.96
CA PRO A 194 16.93 13.93 14.85
C PRO A 194 16.35 14.43 13.52
N SER A 195 17.22 14.77 12.57
CA SER A 195 16.86 15.29 11.23
C SER A 195 15.89 14.37 10.47
N ALA A 196 16.01 13.07 10.69
CA ALA A 196 15.26 12.04 10.02
C ALA A 196 15.02 10.83 10.92
N ALA A 197 13.98 10.08 10.56
CA ALA A 197 13.74 8.72 11.03
C ALA A 197 13.58 7.79 9.82
N TYR A 198 13.47 6.48 10.03
CA TYR A 198 13.72 5.51 8.96
C TYR A 198 12.64 4.45 8.81
N LEU A 199 12.48 3.97 7.59
CA LEU A 199 11.75 2.75 7.28
C LEU A 199 12.72 1.64 6.86
N LEU A 200 12.54 0.45 7.41
CA LEU A 200 13.25 -0.76 6.99
C LEU A 200 12.31 -1.63 6.16
N GLY A 201 12.73 -1.95 4.93
CA GLY A 201 11.97 -2.78 4.00
C GLY A 201 12.54 -4.18 3.90
N ARG A 202 11.80 -5.10 3.27
CA ARG A 202 12.35 -6.41 2.86
C ARG A 202 13.42 -6.29 1.76
N SER A 203 13.38 -5.18 1.01
CA SER A 203 14.26 -4.82 -0.10
C SER A 203 13.94 -3.36 -0.47
N TRP A 204 14.67 -2.79 -1.43
CA TRP A 204 14.48 -1.42 -1.92
C TRP A 204 14.56 -1.36 -3.45
N THR A 205 14.00 -0.32 -4.06
CA THR A 205 14.23 0.06 -5.45
C THR A 205 14.63 1.52 -5.55
N GLN A 206 15.56 1.85 -6.45
CA GLN A 206 15.97 3.22 -6.74
C GLN A 206 16.21 3.38 -8.24
N GLY A 207 15.29 4.05 -8.94
CA GLY A 207 15.32 4.09 -10.40
C GLY A 207 15.20 2.69 -11.00
N LYS A 208 16.27 2.19 -11.61
CA LYS A 208 16.34 0.82 -12.20
C LYS A 208 17.02 -0.20 -11.27
N GLU A 209 17.64 0.26 -10.19
CA GLU A 209 18.34 -0.59 -9.23
C GLU A 209 17.37 -1.18 -8.22
N ARG A 210 17.74 -2.35 -7.69
CA ARG A 210 16.96 -3.09 -6.69
C ARG A 210 17.92 -3.78 -5.72
N GLY A 211 17.58 -3.74 -4.44
CA GLY A 211 18.31 -4.44 -3.38
C GLY A 211 17.90 -5.90 -3.24
N GLU A 212 18.81 -6.70 -2.68
CA GLU A 212 18.64 -8.14 -2.47
C GLU A 212 18.31 -8.48 -1.01
N GLY A 213 18.33 -7.52 -0.08
CA GLY A 213 18.05 -7.77 1.33
C GLY A 213 17.62 -6.55 2.14
N CYS A 214 17.24 -6.80 3.39
CA CYS A 214 16.65 -5.81 4.28
C CYS A 214 17.65 -4.91 5.01
N PHE A 215 18.93 -5.31 5.11
CA PHE A 215 20.00 -4.54 5.77
C PHE A 215 20.91 -3.78 4.81
N GLU A 216 20.49 -3.61 3.55
CA GLU A 216 21.27 -2.85 2.58
C GLU A 216 21.01 -1.35 2.63
N ARG A 217 19.74 -0.94 2.76
CA ARG A 217 19.34 0.48 2.79
C ARG A 217 18.09 0.69 3.62
N LEU A 218 18.10 1.79 4.36
CA LEU A 218 16.92 2.34 5.02
C LEU A 218 16.32 3.46 4.16
N ALA A 219 15.00 3.56 4.09
CA ALA A 219 14.37 4.72 3.50
C ALA A 219 14.35 5.86 4.51
N ARG A 220 15.03 6.97 4.19
CA ARG A 220 15.09 8.16 5.05
C ARG A 220 13.78 8.93 4.98
N VAL A 221 13.24 9.31 6.14
CA VAL A 221 12.07 10.17 6.28
C VAL A 221 12.48 11.43 7.03
N ASP A 222 12.68 12.50 6.27
CA ASP A 222 13.13 13.80 6.79
C ASP A 222 12.01 14.46 7.60
N GLN A 223 12.36 15.04 8.76
CA GLN A 223 11.40 15.72 9.65
C GLN A 223 10.78 16.96 8.99
N ASP A 224 11.53 17.61 8.11
CA ASP A 224 11.15 18.79 7.32
C ASP A 224 10.74 18.43 5.88
N HIS A 225 10.42 17.14 5.64
CA HIS A 225 9.97 16.68 4.33
C HIS A 225 8.81 17.53 3.79
N THR A 226 8.93 17.94 2.53
CA THR A 226 7.91 18.68 1.80
C THR A 226 7.53 17.91 0.54
N SER A 227 6.23 17.62 0.37
CA SER A 227 5.71 16.94 -0.81
C SER A 227 5.71 17.84 -2.03
N SER A 228 5.49 17.25 -3.21
CA SER A 228 5.52 17.96 -4.50
C SER A 228 4.48 19.09 -4.61
N ASP A 229 3.41 19.04 -3.83
CA ASP A 229 2.39 20.08 -3.70
C ASP A 229 2.73 21.17 -2.68
N GLN A 230 3.99 21.25 -2.24
CA GLN A 230 4.52 22.25 -1.30
C GLN A 230 3.93 22.17 0.11
N ARG A 231 3.39 21.01 0.48
CA ARG A 231 2.89 20.76 1.84
C ARG A 231 3.95 20.05 2.66
N THR A 232 4.14 20.48 3.90
CA THR A 232 5.05 19.77 4.81
C THR A 232 4.43 18.46 5.27
N LEU A 233 5.26 17.50 5.67
CA LEU A 233 4.80 16.26 6.28
C LEU A 233 4.11 16.54 7.63
N GLU A 234 4.61 17.50 8.41
CA GLU A 234 3.99 17.92 9.67
C GLU A 234 2.55 18.39 9.46
N GLU A 235 2.29 19.29 8.51
CA GLU A 235 0.93 19.78 8.23
C GLU A 235 -0.02 18.64 7.88
N GLN A 236 0.40 17.74 6.99
CA GLN A 236 -0.41 16.60 6.56
C GLN A 236 -0.71 15.63 7.71
N VAL A 237 0.28 15.36 8.57
CA VAL A 237 0.10 14.53 9.76
C VAL A 237 -0.86 15.20 10.75
N LEU A 238 -0.68 16.48 11.05
CA LEU A 238 -1.50 17.21 12.01
C LEU A 238 -2.96 17.31 11.55
N GLU A 239 -3.20 17.51 10.25
CA GLU A 239 -4.54 17.46 9.66
C GLU A 239 -5.16 16.07 9.77
N GLY A 240 -4.41 15.01 9.46
CA GLY A 240 -4.89 13.64 9.65
C GLY A 240 -5.24 13.32 11.11
N LEU A 241 -4.42 13.78 12.05
CA LEU A 241 -4.71 13.65 13.48
C LEU A 241 -5.97 14.43 13.89
N ALA A 242 -6.16 15.63 13.34
CA ALA A 242 -7.37 16.42 13.57
C ALA A 242 -8.62 15.71 12.99
N TRP A 243 -8.53 15.18 11.77
CA TRP A 243 -9.59 14.41 11.14
C TRP A 243 -10.04 13.24 12.00
N VAL A 244 -9.13 12.37 12.43
CA VAL A 244 -9.49 11.19 13.24
C VAL A 244 -10.09 11.61 14.59
N ARG A 245 -9.74 12.78 15.15
CA ARG A 245 -10.40 13.31 16.36
C ARG A 245 -11.83 13.73 16.05
N ARG A 246 -12.07 14.40 14.92
CA ARG A 246 -13.41 14.76 14.45
C ARG A 246 -14.26 13.52 14.20
N VAL A 247 -13.75 12.48 13.54
CA VAL A 247 -14.46 11.20 13.38
C VAL A 247 -14.96 10.68 14.73
N ARG A 248 -14.13 10.73 15.78
CA ARG A 248 -14.52 10.24 17.11
C ARG A 248 -15.56 11.12 17.82
N GLN A 249 -15.47 12.43 17.64
CA GLN A 249 -16.29 13.40 18.37
C GLN A 249 -17.61 13.71 17.66
N GLU A 250 -17.55 13.93 16.35
CA GLU A 250 -18.63 14.38 15.49
C GLU A 250 -19.19 13.25 14.60
N GLY A 251 -18.39 12.22 14.31
CA GLY A 251 -18.77 11.10 13.43
C GLY A 251 -20.07 10.37 13.76
N PRO A 252 -20.50 10.24 15.04
CA PRO A 252 -21.82 9.71 15.36
C PRO A 252 -23.00 10.55 14.84
N SER A 253 -22.79 11.81 14.46
CA SER A 253 -23.84 12.66 13.86
C SER A 253 -23.84 12.64 12.33
N TRP A 254 -22.79 12.09 11.72
CA TRP A 254 -22.65 12.10 10.27
C TRP A 254 -23.43 10.97 9.60
N HIS A 255 -23.75 11.18 8.33
CA HIS A 255 -24.37 10.21 7.43
C HIS A 255 -23.71 10.28 6.06
N VAL A 256 -23.62 9.14 5.38
CA VAL A 256 -23.02 9.03 4.04
C VAL A 256 -24.07 9.13 2.94
N LEU A 257 -25.27 8.64 3.20
CA LEU A 257 -26.39 8.54 2.25
C LEU A 257 -27.62 9.29 2.79
N PRO A 258 -28.50 9.82 1.90
CA PRO A 258 -28.37 9.85 0.44
C PRO A 258 -27.38 10.92 -0.07
N GLU A 259 -26.93 11.81 0.81
CA GLU A 259 -25.86 12.77 0.55
C GLU A 259 -24.90 12.78 1.75
N PRO A 260 -23.57 12.81 1.54
CA PRO A 260 -22.62 12.87 2.63
C PRO A 260 -22.76 14.17 3.44
N SER A 261 -22.95 14.05 4.76
CA SER A 261 -23.10 15.21 5.66
C SER A 261 -21.83 16.05 5.80
N VAL A 262 -20.67 15.48 5.44
CA VAL A 262 -19.37 16.16 5.34
C VAL A 262 -18.63 15.67 4.09
N THR A 263 -17.80 16.52 3.52
CA THR A 263 -17.11 16.26 2.24
C THR A 263 -16.16 15.07 2.26
N GLU A 264 -15.65 14.72 3.43
CA GLU A 264 -14.71 13.65 3.68
C GLU A 264 -15.37 12.26 3.60
N LEU A 265 -16.70 12.19 3.61
CA LEU A 265 -17.44 10.93 3.49
C LEU A 265 -17.75 10.52 2.03
N TYR A 266 -17.34 11.31 1.03
CA TYR A 266 -17.37 10.86 -0.36
C TYR A 266 -16.27 9.80 -0.61
N PRO A 267 -16.61 8.61 -1.15
CA PRO A 267 -15.63 7.55 -1.39
C PRO A 267 -14.59 7.96 -2.43
N HIS A 268 -13.38 7.39 -2.34
CA HIS A 268 -12.35 7.52 -3.37
C HIS A 268 -12.20 6.22 -4.17
N MET A 269 -12.92 6.08 -5.28
CA MET A 269 -13.00 4.85 -6.08
C MET A 269 -11.75 4.53 -6.91
N ARG A 270 -10.75 5.43 -6.93
CA ARG A 270 -9.43 5.13 -7.50
C ARG A 270 -8.46 4.52 -6.47
N HIS A 271 -8.83 4.53 -5.20
CA HIS A 271 -8.06 3.94 -4.12
C HIS A 271 -8.64 2.57 -3.75
N ALA A 272 -7.89 1.49 -3.98
CA ALA A 272 -8.35 0.11 -3.80
C ALA A 272 -7.83 -0.55 -2.51
N MET A 273 -7.12 0.18 -1.63
CA MET A 273 -6.72 -0.32 -0.31
C MET A 273 -7.82 0.00 0.71
N ASP A 274 -9.00 -0.56 0.47
CA ASP A 274 -10.25 -0.24 1.18
C ASP A 274 -10.84 -1.43 1.96
N ALA A 275 -10.13 -2.57 1.99
CA ALA A 275 -10.54 -3.71 2.82
C ALA A 275 -10.62 -3.34 4.32
N PRO A 276 -11.62 -3.85 5.07
CA PRO A 276 -12.64 -4.81 4.64
C PRO A 276 -13.95 -4.13 4.21
N TRP A 277 -13.90 -2.96 3.60
CA TRP A 277 -15.07 -2.14 3.26
C TRP A 277 -15.28 -1.97 1.76
N HIS A 278 -14.64 -2.79 0.93
CA HIS A 278 -14.67 -2.62 -0.52
C HIS A 278 -16.11 -2.68 -1.04
N THR A 279 -16.86 -3.71 -0.66
CA THR A 279 -18.25 -3.90 -1.11
C THR A 279 -19.15 -2.75 -0.65
N ALA A 280 -19.04 -2.34 0.62
CA ALA A 280 -19.81 -1.22 1.16
C ALA A 280 -19.49 0.09 0.44
N LYS A 281 -18.21 0.36 0.18
CA LYS A 281 -17.75 1.56 -0.52
C LYS A 281 -18.22 1.60 -1.97
N VAL A 282 -18.21 0.46 -2.67
CA VAL A 282 -18.78 0.34 -4.03
C VAL A 282 -20.28 0.66 -4.02
N ALA A 283 -21.04 0.11 -3.06
CA ALA A 283 -22.46 0.39 -2.92
C ALA A 283 -22.73 1.88 -2.67
N ILE A 284 -21.99 2.49 -1.74
CA ILE A 284 -22.06 3.94 -1.46
C ILE A 284 -21.78 4.76 -2.72
N ALA A 285 -20.70 4.45 -3.45
CA ALA A 285 -20.33 5.19 -4.64
C ALA A 285 -21.39 5.10 -5.75
N ALA A 286 -22.00 3.92 -5.90
CA ALA A 286 -23.09 3.71 -6.86
C ALA A 286 -24.33 4.56 -6.49
N GLU A 287 -24.74 4.56 -5.22
CA GLU A 287 -25.91 5.32 -4.75
C GLU A 287 -25.70 6.84 -4.84
N LEU A 288 -24.46 7.32 -4.66
CA LEU A 288 -24.10 8.73 -4.76
C LEU A 288 -23.87 9.21 -6.20
N SER A 289 -23.97 8.33 -7.20
CA SER A 289 -23.50 8.60 -8.57
C SER A 289 -22.08 9.20 -8.57
N GLU A 290 -21.19 8.62 -7.77
CA GLU A 290 -19.97 9.30 -7.34
C GLU A 290 -18.95 9.51 -8.48
N LEU A 291 -18.40 10.72 -8.56
CA LEU A 291 -17.59 11.16 -9.70
C LEU A 291 -16.25 10.42 -9.87
N THR A 292 -15.62 9.91 -8.81
CA THR A 292 -14.35 9.16 -8.89
C THR A 292 -14.50 7.76 -9.46
N LEU A 293 -15.74 7.29 -9.72
CA LEU A 293 -15.99 6.14 -10.59
C LEU A 293 -15.51 6.38 -12.03
N LEU A 294 -15.50 7.64 -12.48
CA LEU A 294 -15.15 7.99 -13.86
C LEU A 294 -13.63 7.93 -14.11
N PRO A 295 -13.21 7.63 -15.36
CA PRO A 295 -11.81 7.72 -15.77
C PRO A 295 -11.18 9.09 -15.44
N ALA A 296 -9.94 9.05 -14.93
CA ALA A 296 -9.14 10.24 -14.58
C ALA A 296 -9.73 11.19 -13.52
N MET A 297 -10.83 10.82 -12.88
CA MET A 297 -11.36 11.53 -11.72
C MET A 297 -10.61 11.14 -10.44
N ASN A 298 -10.55 12.08 -9.51
CA ASN A 298 -9.92 11.95 -8.19
C ASN A 298 -10.59 12.94 -7.21
N PRO A 299 -10.27 12.89 -5.90
CA PRO A 299 -10.89 13.77 -4.91
C PRO A 299 -10.74 15.27 -5.20
N GLU A 300 -9.61 15.71 -5.78
CA GLU A 300 -9.38 17.12 -6.11
C GLU A 300 -10.29 17.59 -7.25
N ARG A 301 -10.38 16.79 -8.32
CA ARG A 301 -11.26 17.08 -9.46
C ARG A 301 -12.72 17.02 -9.05
N ARG A 302 -13.11 16.05 -8.21
CA ARG A 302 -14.44 15.99 -7.60
C ARG A 302 -14.75 17.26 -6.83
N ALA A 303 -13.86 17.70 -5.92
CA ALA A 303 -14.07 18.93 -5.17
C ALA A 303 -14.23 20.15 -6.09
N SER A 304 -13.48 20.20 -7.19
CA SER A 304 -13.62 21.23 -8.22
C SER A 304 -14.96 21.16 -8.96
N ALA A 305 -15.44 19.97 -9.30
CA ALA A 305 -16.76 19.75 -9.89
C ALA A 305 -17.88 20.17 -8.93
N HIS A 306 -17.77 19.82 -7.64
CA HIS A 306 -18.75 20.23 -6.64
C HIS A 306 -18.84 21.76 -6.51
N ARG A 307 -17.72 22.48 -6.55
CA ARG A 307 -17.73 23.96 -6.57
C ARG A 307 -18.46 24.55 -7.79
N ARG A 308 -18.58 23.79 -8.87
CA ARG A 308 -19.30 24.16 -10.10
C ARG A 308 -20.74 23.67 -10.13
N GLY A 309 -21.22 23.04 -9.06
CA GLY A 309 -22.59 22.51 -8.95
C GLY A 309 -22.77 21.07 -9.43
N ILE A 310 -21.75 20.46 -10.06
CA ILE A 310 -21.81 19.08 -10.56
C ILE A 310 -21.53 18.12 -9.39
N ARG A 311 -22.54 17.34 -8.98
CA ARG A 311 -22.46 16.45 -7.80
C ARG A 311 -22.29 14.96 -8.14
N GLY A 312 -22.80 14.52 -9.28
CA GLY A 312 -22.75 13.13 -9.71
C GLY A 312 -22.37 13.00 -11.19
N TRP A 313 -21.98 11.79 -11.61
CA TRP A 313 -21.66 11.51 -13.01
C TRP A 313 -22.90 11.52 -13.90
N ASP A 314 -24.08 11.32 -13.32
CA ASP A 314 -25.39 11.35 -13.95
C ASP A 314 -25.92 12.77 -14.19
N ASP A 315 -25.26 13.79 -13.65
CA ASP A 315 -25.53 15.20 -13.94
C ASP A 315 -25.37 15.47 -15.45
N ALA A 316 -26.36 16.14 -16.05
CA ALA A 316 -26.36 16.48 -17.47
C ALA A 316 -25.18 17.39 -17.88
N GLN A 317 -24.64 18.17 -16.93
CA GLN A 317 -23.49 19.03 -17.14
C GLN A 317 -22.16 18.29 -17.03
N ALA A 318 -22.12 17.04 -16.55
CA ALA A 318 -20.88 16.28 -16.43
C ALA A 318 -20.31 15.94 -17.81
N THR A 319 -19.15 16.48 -18.14
CA THR A 319 -18.36 16.13 -19.33
C THR A 319 -16.90 16.12 -18.92
N ALA A 320 -16.03 15.49 -19.71
CA ALA A 320 -14.60 15.56 -19.46
C ALA A 320 -14.12 17.02 -19.29
N GLU A 321 -14.61 17.93 -20.12
CA GLU A 321 -14.30 19.37 -20.06
C GLU A 321 -14.78 20.01 -18.76
N THR A 322 -16.05 19.84 -18.39
CA THR A 322 -16.60 20.46 -17.16
C THR A 322 -16.04 19.81 -15.89
N LEU A 323 -15.56 18.57 -15.96
CA LEU A 323 -14.81 17.89 -14.90
C LEU A 323 -13.33 18.30 -14.88
N GLY A 324 -12.87 19.08 -15.86
CA GLY A 324 -11.51 19.62 -15.96
C GLY A 324 -10.47 18.64 -16.50
N ILE A 325 -10.89 17.54 -17.12
CA ILE A 325 -10.03 16.51 -17.70
C ILE A 325 -9.48 17.02 -19.05
N SER A 326 -8.21 17.44 -19.06
CA SER A 326 -7.59 18.07 -20.23
C SER A 326 -6.82 17.11 -21.14
N THR A 327 -6.43 15.93 -20.65
CA THR A 327 -5.68 14.95 -21.46
C THR A 327 -6.60 14.30 -22.49
N PRO A 328 -6.37 14.43 -23.81
CA PRO A 328 -7.33 14.01 -24.84
C PRO A 328 -7.79 12.55 -24.73
N GLY A 329 -6.87 11.62 -24.47
CA GLY A 329 -7.19 10.20 -24.33
C GLY A 329 -8.02 9.88 -23.06
N PHE A 330 -7.80 10.60 -21.96
CA PHE A 330 -8.63 10.44 -20.76
C PHE A 330 -9.98 11.13 -20.89
N ALA A 331 -10.02 12.29 -21.56
CA ALA A 331 -11.24 13.00 -21.84
C ALA A 331 -12.18 12.15 -22.70
N ALA A 332 -11.68 11.61 -23.82
CA ALA A 332 -12.46 10.73 -24.70
C ALA A 332 -12.98 9.48 -23.96
N LYS A 333 -12.16 8.87 -23.08
CA LYS A 333 -12.60 7.73 -22.26
C LYS A 333 -13.69 8.13 -21.27
N CYS A 334 -13.55 9.26 -20.59
CA CYS A 334 -14.54 9.75 -19.64
C CYS A 334 -15.88 10.03 -20.33
N ASP A 335 -15.86 10.76 -21.44
CA ASP A 335 -17.07 11.07 -22.21
C ASP A 335 -17.73 9.82 -22.78
N ALA A 336 -16.95 8.82 -23.22
CA ALA A 336 -17.49 7.53 -23.67
C ALA A 336 -18.18 6.76 -22.52
N VAL A 337 -17.58 6.73 -21.32
CA VAL A 337 -18.19 6.10 -20.14
C VAL A 337 -19.47 6.83 -19.73
N LEU A 338 -19.46 8.17 -19.72
CA LEU A 338 -20.64 8.99 -19.45
C LEU A 338 -21.75 8.72 -20.47
N ALA A 339 -21.41 8.68 -21.77
CA ALA A 339 -22.35 8.38 -22.82
C ALA A 339 -22.98 6.98 -22.65
N ALA A 340 -22.19 5.97 -22.31
CA ALA A 340 -22.67 4.60 -22.13
C ALA A 340 -23.63 4.42 -20.92
N ASN A 341 -23.47 5.23 -19.86
CA ASN A 341 -24.20 5.04 -18.60
C ASN A 341 -25.37 6.02 -18.40
N ARG A 342 -25.60 6.96 -19.32
CA ARG A 342 -26.69 7.93 -19.21
C ARG A 342 -28.03 7.33 -19.65
N PRO A 343 -29.16 7.75 -19.03
CA PRO A 343 -30.50 7.21 -19.34
C PRO A 343 -30.93 7.33 -20.81
N ALA A 344 -30.36 8.28 -21.55
CA ALA A 344 -30.62 8.46 -22.98
C ALA A 344 -30.05 7.33 -23.86
N THR A 345 -29.20 6.46 -23.31
CA THR A 345 -28.55 5.38 -24.03
C THR A 345 -29.31 4.08 -23.80
N THR A 346 -29.94 3.57 -24.86
CA THR A 346 -30.67 2.30 -24.84
C THR A 346 -29.79 1.07 -25.06
N GLU A 347 -28.53 1.28 -25.47
CA GLU A 347 -27.57 0.21 -25.75
C GLU A 347 -26.61 0.02 -24.57
N ALA A 348 -26.63 -1.14 -23.92
CA ALA A 348 -25.77 -1.46 -22.77
C ALA A 348 -24.27 -1.63 -23.14
N VAL A 349 -23.96 -1.76 -24.44
CA VAL A 349 -22.59 -2.03 -24.95
C VAL A 349 -22.34 -1.17 -26.17
N LEU A 350 -21.28 -0.35 -26.13
CA LEU A 350 -20.90 0.55 -27.23
C LEU A 350 -19.43 0.34 -27.64
N PRO A 351 -19.13 0.23 -28.97
CA PRO A 351 -20.10 0.07 -30.05
C PRO A 351 -20.78 -1.32 -29.97
N ALA A 352 -22.04 -1.42 -30.39
CA ALA A 352 -22.80 -2.69 -30.43
C ALA A 352 -22.09 -3.83 -31.17
N ARG A 353 -21.17 -3.48 -32.08
CA ARG A 353 -20.25 -4.40 -32.71
C ARG A 353 -18.88 -3.75 -32.80
N LEU A 354 -17.88 -4.40 -32.22
CA LEU A 354 -16.50 -4.17 -32.63
C LEU A 354 -16.37 -4.74 -34.04
N ALA A 355 -16.42 -3.87 -35.05
CA ALA A 355 -15.88 -4.20 -36.35
C ALA A 355 -14.36 -4.27 -36.17
N ALA A 356 -13.88 -5.39 -35.63
CA ALA A 356 -12.48 -5.71 -35.70
C ALA A 356 -12.14 -5.65 -37.19
N ALA A 357 -11.37 -4.66 -37.59
CA ALA A 357 -10.86 -4.56 -38.94
C ALA A 357 -9.76 -5.62 -39.15
N ASP A 358 -9.92 -6.82 -38.59
CA ASP A 358 -8.92 -7.87 -38.53
C ASP A 358 -8.30 -8.14 -39.91
N PRO A 359 -9.09 -8.27 -41.00
CA PRO A 359 -8.54 -8.42 -42.35
C PRO A 359 -7.85 -7.16 -42.90
N ALA A 360 -8.09 -5.99 -42.31
CA ALA A 360 -7.55 -4.71 -42.78
C ALA A 360 -6.19 -4.35 -42.14
N TRP A 361 -5.81 -4.99 -41.02
CA TRP A 361 -4.53 -4.71 -40.36
C TRP A 361 -3.69 -5.95 -40.03
N ARG A 362 -4.22 -7.18 -40.16
CA ARG A 362 -3.40 -8.40 -40.07
C ARG A 362 -3.89 -9.54 -40.96
N GLU A 363 -2.94 -10.36 -41.42
CA GLU A 363 -3.22 -11.67 -42.00
C GLU A 363 -3.11 -12.72 -40.90
N PRO A 364 -4.17 -13.50 -40.60
CA PRO A 364 -4.11 -14.53 -39.56
C PRO A 364 -3.03 -15.56 -39.86
N ALA A 365 -2.23 -15.92 -38.85
CA ALA A 365 -1.21 -16.93 -39.01
C ALA A 365 -1.83 -18.33 -39.18
N PRO A 366 -1.15 -19.27 -39.85
CA PRO A 366 -1.61 -20.66 -39.97
C PRO A 366 -1.85 -21.36 -38.63
N LEU A 367 -1.23 -20.88 -37.55
CA LEU A 367 -1.47 -21.26 -36.15
C LEU A 367 -1.38 -20.00 -35.29
N GLU A 368 -2.45 -19.70 -34.56
CA GLU A 368 -2.49 -18.65 -33.54
C GLU A 368 -2.85 -19.27 -32.21
N LEU A 369 -2.06 -18.92 -31.19
CA LEU A 369 -2.24 -19.36 -29.82
C LEU A 369 -2.55 -18.14 -28.97
N TYR A 370 -3.58 -18.25 -28.13
CA TYR A 370 -3.98 -17.25 -27.16
C TYR A 370 -3.61 -17.80 -25.80
N VAL A 371 -2.65 -17.18 -25.14
CA VAL A 371 -1.98 -17.74 -23.98
C VAL A 371 -2.11 -16.79 -22.81
N ASP A 372 -2.42 -17.35 -21.65
CA ASP A 372 -2.50 -16.64 -20.39
C ASP A 372 -1.67 -17.36 -19.32
N PHE A 373 -1.06 -16.58 -18.44
CA PHE A 373 -0.14 -17.06 -17.42
C PHE A 373 -0.59 -16.57 -16.05
N GLU A 374 -0.89 -17.51 -15.16
CA GLU A 374 -1.11 -17.20 -13.76
C GLU A 374 0.20 -17.35 -12.98
N THR A 375 0.49 -16.36 -12.15
CA THR A 375 1.75 -16.29 -11.41
C THR A 375 1.50 -16.13 -9.92
N VAL A 376 2.43 -16.66 -9.12
CA VAL A 376 2.57 -16.32 -7.71
C VAL A 376 3.75 -15.36 -7.55
N SER A 377 3.64 -14.43 -6.60
CA SER A 377 4.75 -13.53 -6.25
C SER A 377 5.53 -14.06 -5.05
N ASN A 378 6.70 -13.47 -4.80
CA ASN A 378 7.55 -13.78 -3.65
C ASN A 378 7.01 -13.25 -2.29
N ILE A 379 5.70 -13.06 -2.15
CA ILE A 379 5.09 -12.57 -0.92
C ILE A 379 4.93 -13.68 0.14
N ASN A 380 4.82 -14.93 -0.32
CA ASN A 380 4.84 -16.09 0.56
C ASN A 380 6.29 -16.51 0.83
N ASP A 381 6.99 -15.67 1.57
CA ASP A 381 8.36 -15.89 2.03
C ASP A 381 8.35 -16.70 3.35
N ASP A 382 9.26 -17.66 3.50
CA ASP A 382 9.45 -18.42 4.75
C ASP A 382 10.57 -17.85 5.63
N PHE A 383 11.22 -16.79 5.15
CA PHE A 383 12.28 -16.04 5.83
C PHE A 383 13.54 -16.85 6.17
N SER A 384 13.69 -18.07 5.63
CA SER A 384 14.88 -18.90 5.82
C SER A 384 16.15 -18.29 5.26
N GLN A 385 16.02 -17.34 4.32
CA GLN A 385 17.13 -16.64 3.67
C GLN A 385 17.45 -15.27 4.26
N LEU A 386 16.72 -14.81 5.30
CA LEU A 386 16.98 -13.51 5.92
C LEU A 386 18.45 -13.36 6.32
N PRO A 387 19.09 -12.19 6.08
CA PRO A 387 18.48 -10.91 5.69
C PRO A 387 18.23 -10.73 4.18
N ARG A 388 18.54 -11.74 3.34
CA ARG A 388 18.26 -11.69 1.91
C ARG A 388 16.78 -11.94 1.64
N LEU A 389 16.31 -11.40 0.54
CA LEU A 389 14.96 -11.56 0.03
C LEU A 389 14.73 -13.03 -0.33
N GLY A 390 13.74 -13.65 0.30
CA GLY A 390 13.29 -14.99 -0.05
C GLY A 390 11.97 -14.95 -0.84
N GLY A 391 11.19 -16.02 -0.65
CA GLY A 391 10.00 -16.30 -1.43
C GLY A 391 10.31 -16.63 -2.89
N GLN A 392 9.32 -17.16 -3.59
CA GLN A 392 9.49 -17.59 -4.98
C GLN A 392 8.46 -16.93 -5.89
N THR A 393 8.91 -16.50 -7.07
CA THR A 393 8.01 -16.06 -8.14
C THR A 393 7.97 -17.18 -9.16
N LEU A 394 6.77 -17.68 -9.48
CA LEU A 394 6.59 -18.82 -10.39
C LEU A 394 5.34 -18.58 -11.25
N ILE A 395 5.36 -19.10 -12.47
CA ILE A 395 4.17 -19.45 -13.23
C ILE A 395 3.62 -20.75 -12.63
N PHE A 396 2.41 -20.70 -12.08
CA PHE A 396 1.76 -21.88 -11.52
C PHE A 396 0.69 -22.46 -12.45
N GLN A 397 0.22 -21.68 -13.43
CA GLN A 397 -0.73 -22.14 -14.42
C GLN A 397 -0.51 -21.47 -15.78
N ILE A 398 -0.64 -22.26 -16.84
CA ILE A 398 -0.64 -21.82 -18.22
C ILE A 398 -1.97 -22.25 -18.85
N GLY A 399 -2.72 -21.28 -19.38
CA GLY A 399 -3.87 -21.54 -20.23
C GLY A 399 -3.50 -21.25 -21.69
N SER A 400 -3.80 -22.17 -22.61
CA SER A 400 -3.55 -21.96 -24.04
C SER A 400 -4.75 -22.39 -24.86
N GLY A 401 -5.28 -21.46 -25.64
CA GLY A 401 -6.39 -21.71 -26.55
C GLY A 401 -6.04 -21.45 -28.01
N HIS A 402 -6.74 -22.13 -28.91
CA HIS A 402 -6.59 -21.94 -30.34
C HIS A 402 -7.88 -22.28 -31.11
N TRP A 403 -8.01 -21.67 -32.30
CA TRP A 403 -9.09 -21.99 -33.23
C TRP A 403 -8.69 -23.14 -34.17
N GLY A 404 -9.55 -24.15 -34.27
CA GLY A 404 -9.49 -25.20 -35.27
C GLY A 404 -9.80 -24.69 -36.68
N LYS A 405 -9.46 -25.47 -37.71
CA LYS A 405 -9.76 -25.14 -39.10
C LYS A 405 -11.26 -25.08 -39.40
N ASP A 406 -12.06 -25.77 -38.60
CA ASP A 406 -13.53 -25.79 -38.63
C ASP A 406 -14.16 -24.61 -37.87
N GLY A 407 -13.33 -23.72 -37.30
CA GLY A 407 -13.79 -22.60 -36.49
C GLY A 407 -14.18 -23.00 -35.06
N SER A 408 -13.86 -24.21 -34.60
CA SER A 408 -14.06 -24.62 -33.20
C SER A 408 -12.97 -24.06 -32.29
N TRP A 409 -13.32 -23.71 -31.05
CA TRP A 409 -12.34 -23.30 -30.04
C TRP A 409 -11.87 -24.51 -29.23
N THR A 410 -10.56 -24.67 -29.08
CA THR A 410 -9.95 -25.67 -28.20
C THR A 410 -9.09 -24.98 -27.15
N PHE A 411 -9.20 -25.43 -25.90
CA PHE A 411 -8.45 -24.90 -24.76
C PHE A 411 -7.78 -26.03 -23.98
N GLU A 412 -6.50 -25.85 -23.67
CA GLU A 412 -5.70 -26.72 -22.81
C GLU A 412 -5.15 -25.90 -21.64
N GLN A 413 -5.06 -26.52 -20.46
CA GLN A 413 -4.54 -25.89 -19.24
C GLN A 413 -3.53 -26.81 -18.56
N TRP A 414 -2.45 -26.23 -18.08
CA TRP A 414 -1.43 -26.91 -17.27
C TRP A 414 -1.28 -26.16 -15.96
N THR A 415 -1.51 -26.86 -14.85
CA THR A 415 -1.39 -26.30 -13.49
C THR A 415 -0.39 -27.12 -12.72
N VAL A 416 0.52 -26.45 -12.00
CA VAL A 416 1.52 -27.11 -11.16
C VAL A 416 0.86 -27.85 -10.00
N GLY A 417 1.44 -28.99 -9.59
CA GLY A 417 0.99 -29.70 -8.39
C GLY A 417 1.58 -29.12 -7.11
N ARG A 418 2.74 -28.47 -7.20
CA ARG A 418 3.45 -27.78 -6.11
C ARG A 418 4.08 -26.51 -6.63
N LEU A 419 4.20 -25.50 -5.77
CA LEU A 419 4.89 -24.24 -6.08
C LEU A 419 6.40 -24.43 -5.92
N GLN A 420 7.03 -25.09 -6.90
CA GLN A 420 8.47 -25.32 -7.00
C GLN A 420 8.95 -25.11 -8.44
N GLU A 421 10.21 -24.71 -8.63
CA GLU A 421 10.78 -24.47 -9.98
C GLU A 421 10.71 -25.71 -10.87
N ALA A 422 10.88 -26.90 -10.30
CA ALA A 422 10.81 -28.16 -11.04
C ALA A 422 9.40 -28.39 -11.62
N ASP A 423 8.35 -28.06 -10.86
CA ASP A 423 6.97 -28.18 -11.31
C ASP A 423 6.61 -27.11 -12.35
N GLU A 424 7.07 -25.87 -12.17
CA GLU A 424 6.95 -24.80 -13.18
C GLU A 424 7.60 -25.23 -14.51
N ALA A 425 8.85 -25.71 -14.45
CA ALA A 425 9.57 -26.17 -15.62
C ALA A 425 8.85 -27.34 -16.32
N ALA A 426 8.23 -28.25 -15.56
CA ALA A 426 7.45 -29.35 -16.11
C ALA A 426 6.20 -28.85 -16.87
N VAL A 427 5.47 -27.88 -16.29
CA VAL A 427 4.29 -27.28 -16.92
C VAL A 427 4.66 -26.49 -18.18
N ILE A 428 5.73 -25.69 -18.15
CA ILE A 428 6.25 -24.98 -19.33
C ILE A 428 6.62 -25.99 -20.43
N SER A 429 7.32 -27.07 -20.07
CA SER A 429 7.72 -28.11 -21.03
C SER A 429 6.51 -28.81 -21.67
N ALA A 430 5.48 -29.11 -20.87
CA ALA A 430 4.25 -29.73 -21.36
C ALA A 430 3.47 -28.82 -22.32
N TRP A 431 3.39 -27.52 -22.00
CA TRP A 431 2.81 -26.52 -22.89
C TRP A 431 3.59 -26.40 -24.21
N VAL A 432 4.93 -26.28 -24.16
CA VAL A 432 5.77 -26.24 -25.37
C VAL A 432 5.60 -27.50 -26.23
N ALA A 433 5.51 -28.68 -25.61
CA ALA A 433 5.23 -29.92 -26.34
C ALA A 433 3.84 -29.91 -27.01
N SER A 434 2.84 -29.27 -26.41
CA SER A 434 1.53 -29.05 -27.03
C SER A 434 1.62 -28.16 -28.28
N ILE A 435 2.41 -27.08 -28.21
CA ILE A 435 2.68 -26.21 -29.36
C ILE A 435 3.32 -26.99 -30.50
N GLU A 436 4.35 -27.79 -30.22
CA GLU A 436 5.04 -28.60 -31.23
C GLU A 436 4.11 -29.63 -31.87
N ARG A 437 3.23 -30.26 -31.08
CA ARG A 437 2.18 -31.15 -31.60
C ARG A 437 1.23 -30.42 -32.55
N LEU A 438 0.73 -29.23 -32.18
CA LEU A 438 -0.18 -28.44 -33.01
C LEU A 438 0.49 -27.96 -34.30
N ARG A 439 1.75 -27.51 -34.20
CA ARG A 439 2.58 -27.14 -35.34
C ARG A 439 2.72 -28.31 -36.33
N ALA A 440 3.06 -29.50 -35.83
CA ALA A 440 3.18 -30.71 -36.64
C ALA A 440 1.86 -31.12 -37.30
N GLN A 441 0.74 -31.07 -36.56
CA GLN A 441 -0.60 -31.37 -37.10
C GLN A 441 -1.01 -30.42 -38.24
N ARG A 442 -0.51 -29.17 -38.23
CA ARG A 442 -0.76 -28.19 -39.28
C ARG A 442 0.28 -28.22 -40.41
N GLY A 443 1.29 -29.09 -40.31
CA GLY A 443 2.36 -29.21 -41.31
C GLY A 443 3.26 -27.97 -41.39
N LEU A 444 3.42 -27.24 -40.29
CA LEU A 444 4.19 -26.00 -40.24
C LEU A 444 5.67 -26.29 -39.94
N THR A 445 6.58 -25.67 -40.69
CA THR A 445 8.02 -25.68 -40.43
C THR A 445 8.43 -24.37 -39.76
N TRP A 446 9.36 -24.42 -38.80
CA TRP A 446 9.94 -23.22 -38.18
C TRP A 446 10.74 -22.39 -39.20
#